data_AF-V9LFM9-F1
#
_entry.id   AF-V9LFM9-F1
#
_cell.length_a   1.000
_cell.length_b   1.000
_cell.length_c   1.000
_cell.angle_alpha   90.00
_cell.angle_beta   90.00
_cell.angle_gamma   90.00
#
_symmetry.space_group_name_H-M   'P 1'
#
loop_
_entity.id
_entity.type
_entity.pdbx_description
1 polymer ?
#
loop_
_entity_poly.entity_id
_entity_poly.type
_entity_poly.pdbx_seq_one_letter_code
_entity_poly.pdbx_strand_id
1 'polypeptide(L)'
;GRSRGVAQAGAAGKPSRCVAIDCEMVGTGQRGRTSELARCSIVNYHGHVMYDRYIEPPNPITDYRTRWSGIRRHNMRDATPFKQAQREILKILRGKMVVGHAVHNDFKALNYFHAPSLTRDTSRIALLNKRAGFSLTESASLKRLSKQLLNRDIQNGRQGHSSVEDAQATMDLYKLVEDEFERQTSEPVGKKGK
;
A
#
# COMPACT_ATOMS: atom_id res chain seq x y z
N GLY A 1 -3.56 3.36 57.87
CA GLY A 1 -3.26 2.58 56.65
C GLY A 1 -3.90 3.26 55.46
N ARG A 2 -3.11 3.70 54.47
CA ARG A 2 -3.58 4.12 53.15
C ARG A 2 -2.83 3.28 52.12
N SER A 3 -3.44 2.20 51.69
CA SER A 3 -2.95 1.35 50.61
C SER A 3 -3.08 2.12 49.29
N ARG A 4 -1.93 2.41 48.67
CA ARG A 4 -1.83 2.96 47.33
C ARG A 4 -2.20 1.85 46.33
N GLY A 5 -3.31 2.01 45.62
CA GLY A 5 -3.61 1.24 44.43
C GLY A 5 -2.66 1.65 43.32
N VAL A 6 -1.76 0.74 42.93
CA VAL A 6 -0.92 0.88 41.73
C VAL A 6 -1.81 0.59 40.53
N ALA A 7 -2.12 1.63 39.75
CA ALA A 7 -2.73 1.45 38.44
C ALA A 7 -1.70 0.76 37.54
N GLN A 8 -1.98 -0.50 37.19
CA GLN A 8 -1.20 -1.30 36.27
C GLN A 8 -1.29 -0.65 34.89
N ALA A 9 -0.18 -0.12 34.39
CA ALA A 9 -0.09 0.37 33.02
C ALA A 9 -0.29 -0.80 32.07
N GLY A 10 -1.46 -0.88 31.44
CA GLY A 10 -1.73 -1.81 30.36
C GLY A 10 -0.74 -1.56 29.23
N ALA A 11 -0.09 -2.62 28.75
CA ALA A 11 0.77 -2.58 27.57
C ALA A 11 0.00 -1.93 26.41
N ALA A 12 0.49 -0.77 25.95
CA ALA A 12 -0.14 -0.03 24.87
C ALA A 12 -0.01 -0.82 23.57
N GLY A 13 -1.04 -1.60 23.23
CA GLY A 13 -1.14 -2.22 21.91
C GLY A 13 -1.10 -1.13 20.85
N LYS A 14 -0.12 -1.20 19.94
CA LYS A 14 -0.17 -0.47 18.66
C LYS A 14 -0.66 -1.41 17.55
N PRO A 15 -1.96 -1.43 17.22
CA PRO A 15 -2.40 -1.94 15.92
C PRO A 15 -3.39 -1.04 15.15
N SER A 16 -3.70 0.21 15.56
CA SER A 16 -4.76 1.01 14.91
C SER A 16 -4.30 2.06 13.87
N ARG A 17 -2.98 2.24 13.68
CA ARG A 17 -2.41 3.39 12.94
C ARG A 17 -1.79 3.07 11.58
N CYS A 18 -1.63 1.81 11.21
CA CYS A 18 -0.96 1.42 9.96
C CYS A 18 -1.92 0.63 9.05
N VAL A 19 -1.93 0.98 7.76
CA VAL A 19 -2.69 0.28 6.72
C VAL A 19 -1.80 0.10 5.49
N ALA A 20 -2.05 -0.94 4.70
CA ALA A 20 -1.47 -1.07 3.37
C ALA A 20 -2.52 -0.84 2.30
N ILE A 21 -2.10 -0.24 1.19
CA ILE A 21 -2.94 0.06 0.03
C ILE A 21 -2.27 -0.48 -1.24
N ASP A 22 -3.10 -0.96 -2.14
CA ASP A 22 -2.73 -1.22 -3.53
C ASP A 22 -3.93 -0.96 -4.45
N CYS A 23 -3.64 -0.42 -5.64
CA CYS A 23 -4.62 -0.05 -6.64
C CYS A 23 -4.35 -0.72 -7.99
N GLU A 24 -5.43 -1.13 -8.64
CA GLU A 24 -5.40 -1.52 -10.05
C GLU A 24 -5.88 -0.35 -10.92
N MET A 25 -5.16 -0.11 -12.00
CA MET A 25 -5.46 0.97 -12.95
C MET A 25 -5.87 0.44 -14.32
N VAL A 26 -6.80 1.14 -14.95
CA VAL A 26 -7.17 0.99 -16.36
C VAL A 26 -6.63 2.16 -17.17
N GLY A 27 -6.59 2.00 -18.50
CA GLY A 27 -6.27 3.03 -19.46
C GLY A 27 -7.51 3.80 -19.91
N THR A 28 -7.46 5.12 -19.80
CA THR A 28 -8.44 6.06 -20.37
C THR A 28 -7.79 7.00 -21.39
N GLY A 29 -8.62 7.76 -22.10
CA GLY A 29 -8.17 8.72 -23.11
C GLY A 29 -7.58 8.06 -24.35
N GLN A 30 -6.86 8.84 -25.17
CA GLN A 30 -6.33 8.38 -26.46
C GLN A 30 -5.37 7.20 -26.25
N ARG A 31 -5.73 6.04 -26.82
CA ARG A 31 -4.98 4.78 -26.74
C ARG A 31 -4.66 4.32 -25.30
N GLY A 32 -5.52 4.65 -24.32
CA GLY A 32 -5.38 4.17 -22.95
C GLY A 32 -4.15 4.69 -22.20
N ARG A 33 -3.59 5.83 -22.62
CA ARG A 33 -2.33 6.38 -22.08
C ARG A 33 -2.47 6.93 -20.67
N THR A 34 -3.67 7.37 -20.28
CA THR A 34 -3.93 7.88 -18.94
C THR A 34 -4.27 6.70 -18.03
N SER A 35 -3.53 6.54 -16.93
CA SER A 35 -3.83 5.53 -15.90
C SER A 35 -4.86 6.10 -14.93
N GLU A 36 -6.04 5.48 -14.83
CA GLU A 36 -7.08 5.84 -13.86
C GLU A 36 -7.45 4.65 -12.98
N LEU A 37 -7.83 4.97 -11.74
CA LEU A 37 -8.16 3.99 -10.72
C LEU A 37 -9.39 3.16 -11.09
N ALA A 38 -9.27 1.83 -11.01
CA ALA A 38 -10.36 0.90 -11.31
C ALA A 38 -10.62 -0.15 -10.22
N ARG A 39 -9.69 -0.35 -9.29
CA ARG A 39 -9.89 -1.09 -8.05
C ARG A 39 -8.93 -0.57 -7.00
N CYS A 40 -9.38 -0.50 -5.75
CA CYS A 40 -8.52 -0.18 -4.62
C CYS A 40 -8.78 -1.19 -3.51
N SER A 41 -7.69 -1.71 -2.94
CA SER A 41 -7.72 -2.57 -1.77
C SER A 41 -6.93 -1.94 -0.63
N ILE A 42 -7.50 -1.94 0.57
CA ILE A 42 -6.85 -1.49 1.79
C ILE A 42 -6.95 -2.60 2.82
N VAL A 43 -5.83 -2.97 3.43
CA VAL A 43 -5.76 -3.95 4.52
C VAL A 43 -5.23 -3.31 5.79
N ASN A 44 -5.68 -3.81 6.94
CA ASN A 44 -5.11 -3.42 8.22
C ASN A 44 -3.74 -4.06 8.45
N TYR A 45 -3.11 -3.75 9.59
CA TYR A 45 -1.82 -4.33 9.97
C TYR A 45 -1.82 -5.87 9.96
N HIS A 46 -2.91 -6.53 10.32
CA HIS A 46 -3.00 -8.00 10.31
C HIS A 46 -3.31 -8.59 8.92
N GLY A 47 -3.44 -7.77 7.88
CA GLY A 47 -3.79 -8.21 6.53
C GLY A 47 -5.28 -8.42 6.30
N HIS A 48 -6.14 -8.07 7.27
CA HIS A 48 -7.59 -8.12 7.07
C HIS A 48 -8.05 -6.97 6.17
N VAL A 49 -8.92 -7.29 5.20
CA VAL A 49 -9.47 -6.33 4.26
C VAL A 49 -10.37 -5.32 4.98
N MET A 50 -10.04 -4.04 4.82
CA MET A 50 -10.84 -2.90 5.29
C MET A 50 -11.65 -2.27 4.16
N TYR A 51 -11.14 -2.34 2.94
CA TYR A 51 -11.77 -1.83 1.73
C TYR A 51 -11.29 -2.68 0.55
N ASP A 52 -12.20 -3.13 -0.30
CA ASP A 52 -11.89 -3.74 -1.60
C ASP A 52 -13.08 -3.47 -2.51
N ARG A 53 -12.92 -2.57 -3.48
CA ARG A 53 -13.98 -2.22 -4.41
C ARG A 53 -13.43 -1.94 -5.80
N TYR A 54 -14.21 -2.36 -6.79
CA TYR A 54 -14.11 -1.84 -8.15
C TYR A 54 -14.62 -0.40 -8.20
N ILE A 55 -13.94 0.42 -9.00
CA ILE A 55 -14.14 1.86 -9.06
C ILE A 55 -14.38 2.26 -10.51
N GLU A 56 -15.43 3.02 -10.75
CA GLU A 56 -15.72 3.57 -12.07
C GLU A 56 -14.86 4.84 -12.26
N PRO A 57 -13.92 4.84 -13.23
CA PRO A 57 -13.08 5.99 -13.50
C PRO A 57 -13.90 7.15 -14.08
N PRO A 58 -13.48 8.41 -13.88
CA PRO A 58 -14.20 9.57 -14.41
C PRO A 58 -14.22 9.65 -15.94
N ASN A 59 -13.27 9.01 -16.63
CA ASN A 59 -13.20 8.99 -18.08
C ASN A 59 -13.50 7.59 -18.66
N PRO A 60 -14.02 7.49 -19.90
CA PRO A 60 -14.27 6.21 -20.54
C PRO A 60 -13.02 5.34 -20.63
N ILE A 61 -13.17 4.07 -20.26
CA ILE A 61 -12.11 3.05 -20.35
C ILE A 61 -11.88 2.71 -21.82
N THR A 62 -10.65 2.91 -22.29
CA THR A 62 -10.21 2.54 -23.64
C THR A 62 -9.27 1.33 -23.65
N ASP A 63 -8.66 1.01 -22.51
CA ASP A 63 -7.89 -0.22 -22.31
C ASP A 63 -8.06 -0.73 -20.86
N TYR A 64 -8.55 -1.95 -20.69
CA TYR A 64 -8.71 -2.55 -19.36
C TYR A 64 -7.40 -2.96 -18.71
N ARG A 65 -6.32 -3.13 -19.49
CA ARG A 65 -5.01 -3.60 -19.00
C ARG A 65 -5.11 -4.93 -18.24
N THR A 66 -6.07 -5.79 -18.60
CA THR A 66 -6.47 -6.99 -17.84
C THR A 66 -5.31 -7.92 -17.51
N ARG A 67 -4.28 -8.01 -18.37
CA ARG A 67 -3.06 -8.79 -18.10
C ARG A 67 -2.37 -8.38 -16.80
N TRP A 68 -2.44 -7.10 -16.44
CA TRP A 68 -1.85 -6.54 -15.23
C TRP A 68 -2.92 -6.28 -14.18
N SER A 69 -4.00 -5.59 -14.54
CA SER A 69 -4.99 -5.08 -13.58
C SER A 69 -6.01 -6.12 -13.10
N GLY A 70 -6.17 -7.20 -13.87
CA GLY A 70 -7.26 -8.18 -13.71
C GLY A 70 -8.67 -7.63 -13.95
N ILE A 71 -8.81 -6.34 -14.25
CA ILE A 71 -10.11 -5.69 -14.50
C ILE A 71 -10.67 -6.14 -15.85
N ARG A 72 -11.97 -6.40 -15.85
CA ARG A 72 -12.78 -6.75 -17.02
C ARG A 72 -14.02 -5.86 -17.07
N ARG A 73 -14.63 -5.78 -18.25
CA ARG A 73 -15.87 -4.99 -18.46
C ARG A 73 -16.98 -5.31 -17.47
N HIS A 74 -17.14 -6.56 -17.06
CA HIS A 74 -18.20 -6.94 -16.11
C HIS A 74 -17.95 -6.38 -14.70
N ASN A 75 -16.70 -6.13 -14.31
CA ASN A 75 -16.38 -5.54 -13.01
C ASN A 75 -16.88 -4.09 -12.89
N MET A 76 -17.11 -3.42 -14.01
CA MET A 76 -17.56 -2.03 -14.07
C MET A 76 -19.08 -1.87 -14.00
N ARG A 77 -19.87 -2.96 -14.00
CA ARG A 77 -21.33 -2.88 -14.00
C ARG A 77 -21.89 -2.24 -12.73
N ASP A 78 -21.30 -2.58 -11.58
CA ASP A 78 -21.70 -2.10 -10.26
C ASP A 78 -20.54 -1.40 -9.54
N ALA A 79 -19.59 -0.86 -10.30
CA ALA A 79 -18.42 -0.21 -9.75
C ALA A 79 -18.80 1.08 -9.02
N THR A 80 -18.09 1.37 -7.92
CA THR A 80 -18.35 2.59 -7.13
C THR A 80 -17.83 3.81 -7.90
N PRO A 81 -18.63 4.88 -8.09
CA PRO A 81 -18.16 6.09 -8.76
C PRO A 81 -16.91 6.67 -8.09
N PHE A 82 -15.92 7.09 -8.88
CA PHE A 82 -14.62 7.57 -8.38
C PHE A 82 -14.72 8.52 -7.18
N LYS A 83 -15.58 9.55 -7.25
CA LYS A 83 -15.72 10.55 -6.17
C LYS A 83 -16.28 9.97 -4.88
N GLN A 84 -17.09 8.92 -4.94
CA GLN A 84 -17.55 8.21 -3.76
C GLN A 84 -16.42 7.36 -3.19
N ALA A 85 -15.80 6.51 -4.02
CA ALA A 85 -14.69 5.66 -3.61
C ALA A 85 -13.54 6.47 -3.00
N GLN A 86 -13.17 7.59 -3.62
CA GLN A 86 -12.14 8.51 -3.13
C GLN A 86 -12.48 9.01 -1.71
N ARG A 87 -13.71 9.45 -1.44
CA ARG A 87 -14.11 9.91 -0.09
C ARG A 87 -14.01 8.79 0.95
N GLU A 88 -14.42 7.57 0.59
CA GLU A 88 -14.36 6.40 1.46
C GLU A 88 -12.91 6.01 1.77
N ILE A 89 -12.06 5.92 0.75
CA ILE A 89 -10.63 5.63 0.86
C ILE A 89 -9.93 6.68 1.72
N LEU A 90 -10.10 7.97 1.43
CA LEU A 90 -9.44 9.04 2.18
C LEU A 90 -9.89 9.11 3.65
N LYS A 91 -11.12 8.70 3.95
CA LYS A 91 -11.59 8.56 5.34
C LYS A 91 -10.79 7.47 6.08
N ILE A 92 -10.45 6.37 5.41
CA ILE A 92 -9.65 5.29 5.98
C ILE A 92 -8.19 5.73 6.16
N LEU A 93 -7.59 6.38 5.16
CA LEU A 93 -6.18 6.77 5.19
C LEU A 93 -5.86 7.92 6.16
N ARG A 94 -6.88 8.71 6.56
CA ARG A 94 -6.69 9.91 7.36
C ARG A 94 -5.95 9.63 8.68
N GLY A 95 -4.80 10.29 8.86
CA GLY A 95 -4.00 10.21 10.09
C GLY A 95 -3.32 8.86 10.32
N LYS A 96 -3.27 8.00 9.31
CA LYS A 96 -2.61 6.69 9.36
C LYS A 96 -1.26 6.72 8.65
N MET A 97 -0.35 5.84 9.07
CA MET A 97 0.76 5.44 8.22
C MET A 97 0.24 4.56 7.09
N VAL A 98 0.65 4.86 5.87
CA VAL A 98 0.24 4.15 4.67
C VAL A 98 1.44 3.44 4.06
N VAL A 99 1.37 2.11 4.05
CA VAL A 99 2.35 1.24 3.42
C VAL A 99 1.87 0.93 1.99
N GLY A 100 2.78 0.98 1.02
CA GLY A 100 2.49 0.58 -0.35
C GLY A 100 3.77 0.19 -1.08
N HIS A 101 3.65 -0.23 -2.34
CA HIS A 101 4.78 -0.59 -3.18
C HIS A 101 4.75 0.25 -4.46
N ALA A 102 5.72 1.15 -4.63
CA ALA A 102 5.66 2.22 -5.62
C ALA A 102 4.38 3.08 -5.48
N VAL A 103 4.00 3.34 -4.23
CA VAL A 103 2.69 3.88 -3.79
C VAL A 103 2.33 5.26 -4.35
N HIS A 104 3.32 5.96 -4.89
CA HIS A 104 3.11 7.23 -5.58
C HIS A 104 2.19 7.07 -6.81
N ASN A 105 2.17 5.88 -7.44
CA ASN A 105 1.28 5.59 -8.56
C ASN A 105 -0.19 5.52 -8.10
N ASP A 106 -0.43 4.85 -6.97
CA ASP A 106 -1.75 4.74 -6.31
C ASP A 106 -2.26 6.11 -5.90
N PHE A 107 -1.42 6.90 -5.23
CA PHE A 107 -1.78 8.26 -4.80
C PHE A 107 -2.08 9.18 -5.98
N LYS A 108 -1.32 9.05 -7.08
CA LYS A 108 -1.60 9.77 -8.33
C LYS A 108 -2.96 9.36 -8.92
N ALA A 109 -3.24 8.06 -9.02
CA ALA A 109 -4.52 7.55 -9.52
C ALA A 109 -5.71 7.96 -8.62
N LEU A 110 -5.47 8.08 -7.31
CA LEU A 110 -6.43 8.57 -6.32
C LEU A 110 -6.59 10.10 -6.30
N ASN A 111 -5.81 10.86 -7.09
CA ASN A 111 -5.73 12.32 -6.98
C ASN A 111 -5.53 12.79 -5.52
N TYR A 112 -4.57 12.16 -4.84
CA TYR A 112 -4.32 12.35 -3.41
C TYR A 112 -2.84 12.59 -3.12
N PHE A 113 -2.57 13.40 -2.10
CA PHE A 113 -1.23 13.58 -1.54
C PHE A 113 -1.24 13.10 -0.09
N HIS A 114 -0.43 12.08 0.21
CA HIS A 114 -0.21 11.62 1.58
C HIS A 114 1.07 12.21 2.15
N ALA A 115 1.07 12.54 3.44
CA ALA A 115 2.24 13.15 4.10
C ALA A 115 3.46 12.21 3.99
N PRO A 116 4.62 12.67 3.46
CA PRO A 116 5.79 11.81 3.31
C PRO A 116 6.25 11.15 4.61
N SER A 117 6.10 11.82 5.75
CA SER A 117 6.43 11.28 7.08
C SER A 117 5.55 10.10 7.51
N LEU A 118 4.37 9.94 6.91
CA LEU A 118 3.43 8.85 7.15
C LEU A 118 3.41 7.82 6.00
N THR A 119 4.17 8.03 4.93
CA THR A 119 4.26 7.08 3.81
C THR A 119 5.40 6.09 4.05
N ARG A 120 5.15 4.81 3.78
CA ARG A 120 6.15 3.72 3.80
C ARG A 120 6.12 2.99 2.45
N ASP A 121 6.95 3.45 1.51
CA ASP A 121 7.04 2.85 0.17
C ASP A 121 8.07 1.73 0.16
N THR A 122 7.60 0.47 0.20
CA THR A 122 8.45 -0.72 0.26
C THR A 122 9.40 -0.85 -0.94
N SER A 123 9.08 -0.25 -2.10
CA SER A 123 9.99 -0.24 -3.26
C SER A 123 11.24 0.62 -3.03
N ARG A 124 11.23 1.48 -2.01
CA ARG A 124 12.32 2.43 -1.69
C ARG A 124 13.01 2.14 -0.37
N ILE A 125 12.64 1.07 0.34
CA ILE A 125 13.24 0.72 1.63
C ILE A 125 14.50 -0.12 1.40
N ALA A 126 15.67 0.49 1.54
CA ALA A 126 16.97 -0.16 1.35
C ALA A 126 17.18 -1.40 2.25
N LEU A 127 16.55 -1.44 3.43
CA LEU A 127 16.60 -2.60 4.34
C LEU A 127 15.95 -3.85 3.73
N LEU A 128 14.90 -3.71 2.94
CA LEU A 128 14.28 -4.83 2.24
C LEU A 128 15.23 -5.40 1.20
N ASN A 129 15.85 -4.54 0.39
CA ASN A 129 16.86 -4.96 -0.57
C ASN A 129 18.05 -5.65 0.11
N LYS A 130 18.57 -5.06 1.20
CA LYS A 130 19.66 -5.64 1.98
C LYS A 130 19.33 -7.06 2.44
N ARG A 131 18.14 -7.27 3.02
CA ARG A 131 17.70 -8.58 3.49
C ARG A 131 17.45 -9.57 2.35
N ALA A 132 17.02 -9.08 1.19
CA ALA A 132 16.77 -9.90 0.01
C ALA A 132 18.06 -10.21 -0.80
N GLY A 133 19.22 -9.68 -0.39
CA GLY A 133 20.47 -9.82 -1.14
C GLY A 133 20.50 -9.01 -2.45
N PHE A 134 19.67 -7.97 -2.57
CA PHE A 134 19.62 -7.07 -3.72
C PHE A 134 20.47 -5.82 -3.50
N SER A 135 20.73 -5.06 -4.56
CA SER A 135 21.41 -3.77 -4.45
C SER A 135 20.57 -2.79 -3.62
N LEU A 136 21.21 -2.04 -2.71
CA LEU A 136 20.52 -1.11 -1.81
C LEU A 136 19.74 -0.02 -2.55
N THR A 137 20.15 0.35 -3.76
CA THR A 137 19.53 1.39 -4.59
C THR A 137 18.53 0.86 -5.61
N GLU A 138 18.34 -0.46 -5.66
CA GLU A 138 17.44 -1.09 -6.61
C GLU A 138 15.97 -0.83 -6.25
N SER A 139 15.12 -0.62 -7.26
CA SER A 139 13.66 -0.67 -7.09
C SER A 139 13.17 -2.08 -7.42
N ALA A 140 13.41 -3.03 -6.51
CA ALA A 140 13.03 -4.42 -6.70
C ALA A 140 11.50 -4.55 -6.70
N SER A 141 10.96 -5.34 -7.63
CA SER A 141 9.50 -5.52 -7.74
C SER A 141 8.92 -6.22 -6.52
N LEU A 142 7.66 -5.94 -6.21
CA LEU A 142 6.91 -6.59 -5.13
C LEU A 142 6.99 -8.12 -5.25
N LYS A 143 6.84 -8.66 -6.46
CA LYS A 143 6.98 -10.08 -6.76
C LYS A 143 8.34 -10.64 -6.33
N ARG A 144 9.43 -9.95 -6.65
CA ARG A 144 10.79 -10.40 -6.31
C ARG A 144 11.05 -10.34 -4.81
N LEU A 145 10.66 -9.25 -4.15
CA LEU A 145 10.79 -9.13 -2.70
C LEU A 145 9.93 -10.17 -1.97
N SER A 146 8.69 -10.38 -2.40
CA SER A 146 7.79 -11.38 -1.82
C SER A 146 8.34 -12.79 -1.98
N LYS A 147 8.91 -13.11 -3.14
CA LYS A 147 9.54 -14.41 -3.36
C LYS A 147 10.77 -14.61 -2.45
N GLN A 148 11.66 -13.63 -2.38
CA GLN A 148 12.90 -13.75 -1.60
C GLN A 148 12.68 -13.73 -0.09
N LEU A 149 11.81 -12.86 0.40
CA LEU A 149 11.68 -12.57 1.82
C LEU A 149 10.50 -13.27 2.51
N LEU A 150 9.43 -13.55 1.76
CA LEU A 150 8.21 -14.18 2.28
C LEU A 150 8.02 -15.61 1.75
N ASN A 151 8.88 -16.06 0.84
CA ASN A 151 8.70 -17.30 0.07
C ASN A 151 7.31 -17.40 -0.58
N ARG A 152 6.75 -16.26 -1.00
CA ARG A 152 5.40 -16.16 -1.57
C ARG A 152 5.45 -15.87 -3.07
N ASP A 153 4.72 -16.67 -3.83
CA ASP A 153 4.58 -16.59 -5.27
C ASP A 153 3.31 -15.80 -5.64
N ILE A 154 3.44 -14.48 -5.77
CA ILE A 154 2.34 -13.56 -6.12
C ILE A 154 2.38 -13.18 -7.61
N GLN A 155 1.28 -12.61 -8.14
CA GLN A 155 1.22 -12.09 -9.51
C GLN A 155 1.63 -13.13 -10.59
N ASN A 156 1.34 -14.41 -10.35
CA ASN A 156 1.68 -15.53 -11.25
C ASN A 156 0.52 -15.95 -12.16
N GLY A 157 -0.68 -15.43 -11.91
CA GLY A 157 -1.88 -15.78 -12.67
C GLY A 157 -1.98 -15.11 -14.04
N ARG A 158 -2.66 -15.76 -14.98
CA ARG A 158 -3.05 -15.15 -16.27
C ARG A 158 -4.24 -14.19 -16.15
N GLN A 159 -4.80 -14.07 -14.96
CA GLN A 159 -6.01 -13.30 -14.69
C GLN A 159 -5.73 -11.86 -14.26
N GLY A 160 -4.47 -11.42 -14.29
CA GLY A 160 -4.03 -10.14 -13.73
C GLY A 160 -3.65 -10.26 -12.26
N HIS A 161 -3.32 -9.12 -11.68
CA HIS A 161 -2.93 -8.99 -10.29
C HIS A 161 -4.16 -8.89 -9.39
N SER A 162 -3.93 -9.10 -8.09
CA SER A 162 -4.95 -8.92 -7.06
C SER A 162 -4.44 -7.88 -6.09
N SER A 163 -4.95 -6.65 -6.18
CA SER A 163 -4.65 -5.62 -5.18
C SER A 163 -4.80 -6.04 -3.71
N VAL A 164 -5.67 -7.00 -3.38
CA VAL A 164 -5.72 -7.55 -2.00
C VAL A 164 -4.45 -8.34 -1.66
N GLU A 165 -4.01 -9.22 -2.56
CA GLU A 165 -2.77 -10.02 -2.39
C GLU A 165 -1.56 -9.08 -2.30
N ASP A 166 -1.52 -8.07 -3.16
CA ASP A 166 -0.40 -7.13 -3.25
C ASP A 166 -0.33 -6.20 -2.02
N ALA A 167 -1.48 -5.70 -1.52
CA ALA A 167 -1.53 -4.93 -0.29
C ALA A 167 -1.11 -5.78 0.94
N GLN A 168 -1.53 -7.05 0.99
CA GLN A 168 -1.12 -7.97 2.06
C GLN A 168 0.38 -8.27 2.00
N ALA A 169 0.92 -8.59 0.82
CA ALA A 169 2.36 -8.83 0.63
C ALA A 169 3.18 -7.60 1.01
N THR A 170 2.72 -6.40 0.63
CA THR A 170 3.37 -5.14 0.99
C THR A 170 3.39 -4.92 2.51
N MET A 171 2.26 -5.14 3.19
CA MET A 171 2.21 -5.04 4.66
C MET A 171 3.17 -6.04 5.32
N ASP A 172 3.19 -7.28 4.85
CA ASP A 172 4.06 -8.32 5.40
C ASP A 172 5.54 -8.02 5.17
N LEU A 173 5.92 -7.48 4.02
CA LEU A 173 7.28 -6.99 3.75
C LEU A 173 7.67 -5.88 4.73
N TYR A 174 6.82 -4.87 4.92
CA TYR A 174 7.10 -3.78 5.85
C TYR A 174 7.34 -4.29 7.28
N LYS A 175 6.52 -5.23 7.78
CA LYS A 175 6.70 -5.82 9.12
C LYS A 175 8.08 -6.45 9.33
N LEU A 176 8.69 -7.01 8.29
CA LEU A 176 10.03 -7.59 8.43
C LEU A 176 11.04 -6.54 8.89
N VAL A 177 10.89 -5.30 8.44
CA VAL A 177 11.85 -4.21 8.66
C VAL A 177 11.33 -3.12 9.58
N GLU A 178 10.08 -3.19 10.04
CA GLU A 178 9.38 -2.13 10.78
C GLU A 178 10.23 -1.57 11.94
N ASP A 179 10.66 -2.41 12.88
CA ASP A 179 11.41 -1.95 14.05
C ASP A 179 12.74 -1.25 13.70
N GLU A 180 13.43 -1.71 12.65
CA GLU A 180 14.69 -1.14 12.20
C GLU A 180 14.47 0.14 11.40
N PHE A 181 13.48 0.14 10.51
CA PHE A 181 13.11 1.27 9.68
C PHE A 181 12.57 2.44 10.50
N GLU A 182 11.66 2.18 11.44
CA GLU A 182 11.07 3.23 12.28
C GLU A 182 12.12 3.86 13.21
N ARG A 183 13.07 3.07 13.73
CA ARG A 183 14.21 3.64 14.48
C ARG A 183 15.02 4.60 13.61
N GLN A 184 15.44 4.18 12.42
CA GLN A 184 16.25 4.99 11.51
C GLN A 184 15.55 6.27 11.04
N THR A 185 14.22 6.24 10.90
CA THR A 185 13.44 7.43 10.50
C THR A 185 13.06 8.35 11.66
N SER A 186 13.08 7.85 12.90
CA SER A 186 12.82 8.61 14.11
C SER A 186 14.04 9.34 14.68
N GLU A 187 15.25 8.95 14.29
CA GLU A 187 16.45 9.67 14.70
C GLU A 187 16.51 11.03 14.00
N PRO A 188 16.75 12.14 14.74
CA PRO A 188 17.00 13.42 14.12
C PRO A 188 18.17 13.25 13.15
N VAL A 189 18.03 13.74 11.92
CA VAL A 189 19.18 13.90 11.02
C VAL A 189 20.25 14.65 11.82
N GLY A 190 21.26 13.91 12.27
CA GLY A 190 22.33 14.46 13.07
C GLY A 190 22.86 15.66 12.32
N LYS A 191 22.91 16.81 12.99
CA LYS A 191 23.77 17.93 12.61
C LYS A 191 25.13 17.31 12.28
N LYS A 192 25.46 17.17 11.00
CA LYS A 192 26.84 16.90 10.59
C LYS A 192 27.59 18.17 10.97
N GLY A 193 28.16 18.13 12.17
CA GLY A 193 29.10 19.11 12.65
C GLY A 193 30.42 18.91 11.91
N LYS A 194 30.98 20.06 11.53
CA LYS A 194 32.26 20.34 10.87
C LYS A 194 32.20 20.33 9.34
#